data_AF-A0A1H5EM34-F1
#
_entry.id   AF-A0A1H5EM34-F1
#
_cell.length_a   1.000
_cell.length_b   1.000
_cell.length_c   1.000
_cell.angle_alpha   90.00
_cell.angle_beta   90.00
_cell.angle_gamma   90.00
#
_symmetry.space_group_name_H-M   'P 1'
#
loop_
_entity.id
_entity.type
_entity.pdbx_description
1 polymer ?
#
loop_
_entity_poly.entity_id
_entity_poly.type
_entity_poly.pdbx_seq_one_letter_code
_entity_poly.pdbx_strand_id
1 'polypeptide(L)'
;MAGHGFRPVYHPAGHDHALRNAVQDLRTGRWVSMARLLDETSDWEAWTRRTQVLAAVAAGSDVVPIWRAEQPESLAATVMHSRVAVERAVRAHRAGHTRTRELWQEALTACREASDRSPADPVPWIGLIALAVLDGRQRMAEHRLTPPAPMLPPGPWGLLAEVEKRDPHNREAHHRMLQFVYARQSGPLSEAVNYSHWAASSAPVGSALHALPLYVRVERYRRERGHERALDLHWVAEDAVRDAQRALDTWFLFCATDEASLLDLNHLAHALFGALRFADAARVFEALGPYYTTLPWAYRTAHPDDRALAEEVFLRARARCLSG
;
A
#
# COMPACT_ATOMS: atom_id res chain seq x y z
N MET A 1 -21.07 28.44 3.90
CA MET A 1 -21.34 28.13 5.32
C MET A 1 -20.32 27.11 5.76
N ALA A 2 -19.51 27.41 6.78
CA ALA A 2 -18.45 26.53 7.25
C ALA A 2 -19.05 25.19 7.72
N GLY A 3 -18.49 24.06 7.25
CA GLY A 3 -18.94 22.71 7.58
C GLY A 3 -18.72 22.36 9.04
N HIS A 4 -19.60 22.84 9.92
CA HIS A 4 -19.65 22.38 11.30
C HIS A 4 -20.18 20.94 11.34
N GLY A 5 -19.29 19.97 11.63
CA GLY A 5 -19.66 18.62 12.05
C GLY A 5 -18.95 17.45 11.37
N PHE A 6 -18.24 17.64 10.25
CA PHE A 6 -17.54 16.53 9.61
C PHE A 6 -16.25 16.19 10.38
N ARG A 7 -16.16 14.94 10.87
CA ARG A 7 -14.96 14.38 11.49
C ARG A 7 -14.45 13.21 10.65
N PRO A 8 -13.25 13.30 10.06
CA PRO A 8 -12.70 12.22 9.27
C PRO A 8 -12.39 11.01 10.15
N VAL A 9 -12.55 9.83 9.57
CA VAL A 9 -12.35 8.55 10.23
C VAL A 9 -11.12 7.88 9.65
N TYR A 10 -10.10 7.71 10.47
CA TYR A 10 -8.99 6.83 10.14
C TYR A 10 -9.35 5.38 10.50
N HIS A 11 -9.54 4.53 9.50
CA HIS A 11 -9.71 3.10 9.71
C HIS A 11 -9.08 2.31 8.55
N PRO A 12 -8.14 1.38 8.80
CA PRO A 12 -7.42 0.69 7.74
C PRO A 12 -8.32 -0.22 6.87
N ALA A 13 -9.48 -0.64 7.39
CA ALA A 13 -10.48 -1.38 6.62
C ALA A 13 -11.34 -0.52 5.68
N GLY A 14 -11.34 0.81 5.84
CA GLY A 14 -12.19 1.71 5.06
C GLY A 14 -13.64 1.26 4.98
N HIS A 15 -14.17 1.14 3.75
CA HIS A 15 -15.54 0.74 3.47
C HIS A 15 -15.83 -0.76 3.72
N ASP A 16 -14.81 -1.60 3.92
CA ASP A 16 -15.00 -3.03 4.24
C ASP A 16 -15.46 -3.22 5.70
N HIS A 17 -16.78 -3.34 5.86
CA HIS A 17 -17.43 -3.52 7.15
C HIS A 17 -17.07 -4.88 7.80
N ALA A 18 -16.95 -5.95 7.02
CA ALA A 18 -16.63 -7.27 7.54
C ALA A 18 -15.20 -7.30 8.11
N LEU A 19 -14.24 -6.73 7.37
CA LEU A 19 -12.86 -6.53 7.83
C LEU A 19 -12.79 -5.64 9.06
N ARG A 20 -13.61 -4.58 9.14
CA ARG A 20 -13.67 -3.72 10.33
C ARG A 20 -14.08 -4.48 11.58
N ASN A 21 -15.11 -5.31 11.49
CA ASN A 21 -15.57 -6.13 12.61
C ASN A 21 -14.48 -7.14 13.04
N ALA A 22 -13.86 -7.83 12.07
CA ALA A 22 -12.75 -8.74 12.36
C ALA A 22 -11.56 -8.03 13.03
N VAL A 23 -11.21 -6.82 12.60
CA VAL A 23 -10.15 -6.00 13.21
C VAL A 23 -10.49 -5.61 14.66
N GLN A 24 -11.76 -5.30 14.96
CA GLN A 24 -12.18 -5.00 16.33
C GLN A 24 -12.03 -6.21 17.25
N ASP A 25 -12.48 -7.38 16.81
CA ASP A 25 -12.32 -8.63 17.56
C ASP A 25 -10.85 -9.03 17.72
N LEU A 26 -10.07 -8.89 16.66
CA LEU A 26 -8.65 -9.21 16.65
C LEU A 26 -7.86 -8.37 17.66
N ARG A 27 -8.20 -7.08 17.82
CA ARG A 27 -7.59 -6.20 18.84
C ARG A 27 -7.85 -6.66 20.27
N THR A 28 -8.90 -7.46 20.48
CA THR A 28 -9.22 -8.07 21.78
C THR A 28 -8.67 -9.48 21.94
N GLY A 29 -7.83 -9.94 21.00
CA GLY A 29 -7.20 -11.26 21.04
C GLY A 29 -8.07 -12.41 20.53
N ARG A 30 -9.18 -12.13 19.83
CA ARG A 30 -10.05 -13.17 19.23
C ARG A 30 -9.72 -13.39 17.76
N TRP A 31 -9.37 -14.62 17.37
CA TRP A 31 -9.06 -14.97 15.97
C TRP A 31 -10.27 -15.46 15.16
N VAL A 32 -11.35 -15.94 15.79
CA VAL A 32 -12.46 -16.63 15.10
C VAL A 32 -13.11 -15.75 14.01
N SER A 33 -13.38 -14.48 14.30
CA SER A 33 -13.95 -13.55 13.32
C SER A 33 -13.00 -13.27 12.15
N MET A 34 -11.68 -13.27 12.40
CA MET A 34 -10.67 -13.17 11.35
C MET A 34 -10.64 -14.43 10.48
N ALA A 35 -10.65 -15.62 11.10
CA ALA A 35 -10.67 -16.89 10.35
C ALA A 35 -11.91 -17.00 9.46
N ARG A 36 -13.09 -16.76 10.03
CA ARG A 36 -14.35 -16.79 9.27
C ARG A 36 -14.36 -15.80 8.10
N LEU A 37 -13.87 -14.58 8.32
CA LEU A 37 -13.77 -13.58 7.25
C LEU A 37 -12.89 -14.09 6.10
N LEU A 38 -11.75 -14.69 6.42
CA LEU A 38 -10.82 -15.22 5.43
C LEU A 38 -11.42 -16.43 4.70
N ASP A 39 -12.09 -17.34 5.40
CA ASP A 39 -12.79 -18.49 4.78
C ASP A 39 -13.90 -18.04 3.81
N GLU A 40 -14.58 -16.93 4.10
CA GLU A 40 -15.60 -16.31 3.22
C GLU A 40 -15.00 -15.47 2.08
N THR A 41 -13.67 -15.27 2.03
CA THR A 41 -13.01 -14.43 1.02
C THR A 41 -12.53 -15.28 -0.16
N SER A 42 -13.20 -15.18 -1.30
CA SER A 42 -12.89 -15.98 -2.50
C SER A 42 -12.04 -15.27 -3.56
N ASP A 43 -11.97 -13.93 -3.53
CA ASP A 43 -11.24 -13.11 -4.50
C ASP A 43 -9.83 -12.75 -4.02
N TRP A 44 -8.83 -12.77 -4.92
CA TRP A 44 -7.43 -12.54 -4.57
C TRP A 44 -7.12 -11.10 -4.18
N GLU A 45 -7.80 -10.11 -4.76
CA GLU A 45 -7.62 -8.71 -4.40
C GLU A 45 -8.13 -8.48 -2.97
N ALA A 46 -9.34 -8.95 -2.66
CA ALA A 46 -9.91 -8.92 -1.33
C ALA A 46 -9.06 -9.71 -0.32
N TRP A 47 -8.61 -10.91 -0.67
CA TRP A 47 -7.74 -11.76 0.15
C TRP A 47 -6.42 -11.06 0.49
N THR A 48 -5.74 -10.51 -0.52
CA THR A 48 -4.48 -9.78 -0.36
C THR A 48 -4.69 -8.59 0.58
N ARG A 49 -5.70 -7.75 0.33
CA ARG A 49 -6.02 -6.56 1.12
C ARG A 49 -6.38 -6.90 2.57
N ARG A 50 -7.27 -7.88 2.79
CA ARG A 50 -7.74 -8.28 4.13
C ARG A 50 -6.59 -8.84 4.95
N THR A 51 -5.82 -9.79 4.40
CA THR A 51 -4.67 -10.38 5.09
C THR A 51 -3.60 -9.35 5.44
N GLN A 52 -3.37 -8.36 4.56
CA GLN A 52 -2.44 -7.26 4.83
C GLN A 52 -2.86 -6.44 6.07
N VAL A 53 -4.12 -6.01 6.13
CA VAL A 53 -4.64 -5.21 7.26
C VAL A 53 -4.65 -6.03 8.55
N LEU A 54 -5.13 -7.28 8.49
CA LEU A 54 -5.19 -8.17 9.65
C LEU A 54 -3.80 -8.44 10.22
N ALA A 55 -2.79 -8.66 9.37
CA ALA A 55 -1.43 -8.91 9.81
C ALA A 55 -0.80 -7.70 10.49
N ALA A 56 -1.06 -6.49 9.98
CA ALA A 56 -0.62 -5.25 10.62
C ALA A 56 -1.18 -5.11 12.05
N VAL A 57 -2.40 -5.56 12.30
CA VAL A 57 -3.03 -5.56 13.63
C VAL A 57 -2.49 -6.71 14.50
N ALA A 58 -2.38 -7.92 13.94
CA ALA A 58 -1.96 -9.12 14.66
C ALA A 58 -0.46 -9.14 15.03
N ALA A 59 0.39 -8.37 14.34
CA ALA A 59 1.85 -8.43 14.48
C ALA A 59 2.37 -8.23 15.91
N GLY A 60 1.63 -7.53 16.77
CA GLY A 60 1.98 -7.31 18.18
C GLY A 60 1.43 -8.35 19.17
N SER A 61 0.84 -9.46 18.69
CA SER A 61 0.14 -10.45 19.52
C SER A 61 0.47 -11.89 19.13
N ASP A 62 0.11 -12.86 19.97
CA ASP A 62 0.26 -14.30 19.71
C ASP A 62 -1.00 -14.96 19.15
N VAL A 63 -1.95 -14.15 18.68
CA VAL A 63 -3.26 -14.62 18.23
C VAL A 63 -3.18 -15.57 17.02
N VAL A 64 -2.27 -15.31 16.08
CA VAL A 64 -2.06 -16.16 14.89
C VAL A 64 -1.34 -17.47 15.24
N PRO A 65 -0.26 -17.47 16.05
CA PRO A 65 0.30 -18.71 16.60
C PRO A 65 -0.74 -19.60 17.31
N ILE A 66 -1.60 -19.02 18.15
CA ILE A 66 -2.67 -19.76 18.83
C ILE A 66 -3.64 -20.37 17.81
N TRP A 67 -4.11 -19.58 16.84
CA TRP A 67 -4.99 -20.09 15.79
C TRP A 67 -4.35 -21.25 15.01
N ARG A 68 -3.07 -21.15 14.61
CA ARG A 68 -2.38 -22.27 13.94
C ARG A 68 -2.31 -23.53 14.81
N ALA A 69 -2.11 -23.39 16.11
CA ALA A 69 -2.03 -24.53 17.02
C ALA A 69 -3.40 -25.22 17.14
N GLU A 70 -4.49 -24.45 17.15
CA GLU A 70 -5.86 -24.97 17.20
C GLU A 70 -6.34 -25.51 15.84
N GLN A 71 -5.85 -24.96 14.72
CA GLN A 71 -6.20 -25.38 13.36
C GLN A 71 -4.95 -25.53 12.45
N PRO A 72 -4.14 -26.58 12.65
CA PRO A 72 -2.86 -26.74 11.93
C PRO A 72 -3.02 -26.93 10.42
N GLU A 73 -4.15 -27.49 9.98
CA GLU A 73 -4.47 -27.70 8.57
C GLU A 73 -5.02 -26.45 7.86
N SER A 74 -5.28 -25.36 8.59
CA SER A 74 -5.81 -24.13 8.00
C SER A 74 -4.78 -23.44 7.10
N LEU A 75 -5.11 -23.34 5.80
CA LEU A 75 -4.33 -22.57 4.84
C LEU A 75 -4.34 -21.08 5.20
N ALA A 76 -5.49 -20.54 5.60
CA ALA A 76 -5.62 -19.16 6.04
C ALA A 76 -4.73 -18.84 7.24
N ALA A 77 -4.64 -19.74 8.23
CA ALA A 77 -3.75 -19.57 9.38
C ALA A 77 -2.28 -19.58 8.98
N THR A 78 -1.91 -20.44 8.02
CA THR A 78 -0.54 -20.53 7.47
C THR A 78 -0.14 -19.25 6.74
N VAL A 79 -1.02 -18.73 5.89
CA VAL A 79 -0.81 -17.46 5.17
C VAL A 79 -0.77 -16.28 6.13
N MET A 80 -1.66 -16.22 7.13
CA MET A 80 -1.62 -15.17 8.14
C MET A 80 -0.35 -15.20 8.99
N HIS A 81 0.22 -16.37 9.24
CA HIS A 81 1.50 -16.50 9.91
C HIS A 81 2.65 -15.92 9.10
N SER A 82 2.72 -16.23 7.81
CA SER A 82 3.75 -15.65 6.93
C SER A 82 3.60 -14.13 6.85
N ARG A 83 2.37 -13.61 6.72
CA ARG A 83 2.08 -12.16 6.75
C ARG A 83 2.53 -11.48 8.05
N VAL A 84 2.22 -12.08 9.20
CA VAL A 84 2.63 -11.54 10.51
C VAL A 84 4.14 -11.57 10.67
N ALA A 85 4.81 -12.64 10.25
CA ALA A 85 6.26 -12.73 10.29
C ALA A 85 6.93 -11.65 9.41
N VAL A 86 6.43 -11.44 8.19
CA VAL A 86 6.89 -10.37 7.28
C VAL A 86 6.69 -9.00 7.92
N GLU A 87 5.51 -8.71 8.47
CA GLU A 87 5.24 -7.42 9.11
C GLU A 87 6.19 -7.17 10.31
N ARG A 88 6.44 -8.19 11.13
CA ARG A 88 7.41 -8.12 12.24
C ARG A 88 8.83 -7.84 11.74
N ALA A 89 9.29 -8.55 10.71
CA ALA A 89 10.61 -8.36 10.13
C ALA A 89 10.78 -6.95 9.54
N VAL A 90 9.79 -6.47 8.79
CA VAL A 90 9.81 -5.13 8.18
C VAL A 90 9.78 -4.03 9.26
N ARG A 91 8.96 -4.17 10.31
CA ARG A 91 8.96 -3.23 11.45
C ARG A 91 10.29 -3.21 12.17
N ALA A 92 10.86 -4.38 12.47
CA ALA A 92 12.16 -4.51 13.11
C ALA A 92 13.26 -3.83 12.29
N HIS A 93 13.27 -4.04 10.97
CA HIS A 93 14.22 -3.41 10.06
C HIS A 93 14.11 -1.88 10.07
N ARG A 94 12.88 -1.34 9.95
CA ARG A 94 12.62 0.10 9.99
C ARG A 94 13.05 0.74 11.32
N ALA A 95 12.92 0.00 12.42
CA ALA A 95 13.33 0.43 13.76
C ALA A 95 14.82 0.21 14.05
N GLY A 96 15.60 -0.39 13.15
CA GLY A 96 16.99 -0.75 13.40
C GLY A 96 17.17 -1.79 14.52
N HIS A 97 16.17 -2.63 14.76
CA HIS A 97 16.15 -3.55 15.88
C HIS A 97 17.20 -4.67 15.71
N THR A 98 17.89 -5.04 16.80
CA THR A 98 18.88 -6.13 16.86
C THR A 98 18.40 -7.48 16.32
N ARG A 99 17.12 -7.83 16.48
CA ARG A 99 16.52 -9.10 16.01
C ARG A 99 16.10 -9.09 14.54
N THR A 100 16.37 -8.01 13.79
CA THR A 100 15.96 -7.89 12.37
C THR A 100 16.38 -9.10 11.53
N ARG A 101 17.60 -9.60 11.71
CA ARG A 101 18.11 -10.74 10.92
C ARG A 101 17.41 -12.05 11.24
N GLU A 102 17.11 -12.30 12.51
CA GLU A 102 16.38 -13.49 12.98
C GLU A 102 14.95 -13.47 12.43
N LEU A 103 14.23 -12.37 12.64
CA LEU A 103 12.87 -12.17 12.14
C LEU A 103 12.79 -12.24 10.61
N TRP A 104 13.81 -11.76 9.91
CA TRP A 104 13.88 -11.90 8.45
C TRP A 104 13.95 -13.36 8.02
N GLN A 105 14.80 -14.17 8.68
CA GLN A 105 14.93 -15.59 8.35
C GLN A 105 13.64 -16.36 8.67
N GLU A 106 12.99 -16.07 9.79
CA GLU A 106 11.68 -16.62 10.14
C GLU A 106 10.63 -16.29 9.08
N ALA A 107 10.57 -15.02 8.65
CA ALA A 107 9.62 -14.58 7.64
C ALA A 107 9.88 -15.22 6.26
N LEU A 108 11.14 -15.39 5.86
CA LEU A 108 11.50 -16.11 4.62
C LEU A 108 11.01 -17.56 4.68
N THR A 109 11.27 -18.26 5.79
CA THR A 109 10.82 -19.65 5.99
C THR A 109 9.30 -19.74 5.97
N ALA A 110 8.60 -18.86 6.68
CA ALA A 110 7.14 -18.84 6.73
C ALA A 110 6.50 -18.54 5.37
N CYS A 111 7.08 -17.65 4.56
CA CYS A 111 6.60 -17.39 3.21
C CYS A 111 6.79 -18.61 2.31
N ARG A 112 7.93 -19.31 2.40
CA ARG A 112 8.17 -20.54 1.62
C ARG A 112 7.22 -21.68 2.03
N GLU A 113 7.03 -21.88 3.33
CA GLU A 113 6.03 -22.84 3.83
C GLU A 113 4.63 -22.52 3.29
N ALA A 114 4.23 -21.26 3.34
CA ALA A 114 2.92 -20.83 2.86
C ALA A 114 2.78 -20.98 1.34
N SER A 115 3.83 -20.71 0.55
CA SER A 115 3.80 -20.93 -0.91
C SER A 115 3.72 -22.41 -1.27
N ASP A 116 4.33 -23.29 -0.48
CA ASP A 116 4.28 -24.74 -0.72
C ASP A 116 2.90 -25.31 -0.37
N ARG A 117 2.30 -24.84 0.74
CA ARG A 117 0.96 -25.28 1.18
C ARG A 117 -0.19 -24.66 0.38
N SER A 118 -0.01 -23.46 -0.15
CA SER A 118 -1.00 -22.76 -0.97
C SER A 118 -0.38 -22.25 -2.28
N PRO A 119 -0.09 -23.14 -3.25
CA PRO A 119 0.65 -22.77 -4.46
C PRO A 119 -0.06 -21.76 -5.36
N ALA A 120 -1.37 -21.60 -5.24
CA ALA A 120 -2.16 -20.63 -6.01
C ALA A 120 -2.22 -19.24 -5.36
N ASP A 121 -1.85 -19.11 -4.08
CA ASP A 121 -1.99 -17.87 -3.34
C ASP A 121 -0.85 -16.88 -3.68
N PRO A 122 -1.15 -15.63 -4.11
CA PRO A 122 -0.12 -14.62 -4.39
C PRO A 122 0.57 -14.09 -3.13
N VAL A 123 -0.08 -14.15 -1.97
CA VAL A 123 0.35 -13.49 -0.72
C VAL A 123 1.75 -13.88 -0.25
N PRO A 124 2.14 -15.17 -0.22
CA PRO A 124 3.48 -15.54 0.22
C PRO A 124 4.59 -14.92 -0.66
N TRP A 125 4.35 -14.82 -1.98
CA TRP A 125 5.27 -14.18 -2.92
C TRP A 125 5.34 -12.67 -2.72
N ILE A 126 4.21 -12.01 -2.47
CA ILE A 126 4.16 -10.59 -2.06
C ILE A 126 4.98 -10.37 -0.79
N GLY A 127 4.90 -11.30 0.16
CA GLY A 127 5.71 -11.31 1.38
C GLY A 127 7.21 -11.36 1.09
N LEU A 128 7.64 -12.24 0.17
CA LEU A 128 9.04 -12.32 -0.26
C LEU A 128 9.52 -11.02 -0.93
N ILE A 129 8.71 -10.38 -1.79
CA ILE A 129 9.05 -9.06 -2.36
C ILE A 129 9.19 -8.01 -1.26
N ALA A 130 8.28 -8.01 -0.27
CA ALA A 130 8.34 -7.07 0.85
C ALA A 130 9.62 -7.24 1.70
N LEU A 131 10.12 -8.47 1.83
CA LEU A 131 11.37 -8.77 2.54
C LEU A 131 12.63 -8.36 1.75
N ALA A 132 12.53 -8.17 0.44
CA ALA A 132 13.68 -7.79 -0.40
C ALA A 132 14.33 -6.46 0.05
N VAL A 133 13.56 -5.57 0.69
CA VAL A 133 14.10 -4.30 1.23
C VAL A 133 15.11 -4.52 2.37
N LEU A 134 15.06 -5.67 3.06
CA LEU A 134 16.01 -6.01 4.13
C LEU A 134 17.38 -6.44 3.55
N ASP A 135 17.43 -6.85 2.29
CA ASP A 135 18.67 -7.13 1.57
C ASP A 135 19.29 -5.84 1.02
N GLY A 136 19.60 -4.89 1.90
CA GLY A 136 20.04 -3.55 1.51
C GLY A 136 21.34 -3.52 0.68
N ARG A 137 22.15 -4.59 0.70
CA ARG A 137 23.34 -4.74 -0.16
C ARG A 137 23.09 -5.61 -1.39
N GLN A 138 21.85 -6.03 -1.61
CA GLN A 138 21.41 -6.90 -2.68
C GLN A 138 22.34 -8.10 -2.85
N ARG A 139 22.55 -8.87 -1.78
CA ARG A 139 23.44 -10.05 -1.86
C ARG A 139 22.73 -11.24 -2.47
N MET A 140 21.42 -11.33 -2.33
CA MET A 140 20.65 -12.47 -2.82
C MET A 140 20.51 -12.37 -4.35
N ALA A 141 20.70 -13.49 -5.04
CA ALA A 141 20.60 -13.54 -6.50
C ALA A 141 19.17 -13.23 -6.97
N GLU A 142 18.17 -13.72 -6.24
CA GLU A 142 16.75 -13.45 -6.51
C GLU A 142 16.39 -11.96 -6.49
N HIS A 143 17.13 -11.11 -5.76
CA HIS A 143 16.91 -9.66 -5.69
C HIS A 143 17.68 -8.84 -6.74
N ARG A 144 18.41 -9.50 -7.63
CA ARG A 144 19.28 -8.86 -8.65
C ARG A 144 19.05 -9.41 -10.05
N LEU A 145 17.88 -9.97 -10.30
CA LEU A 145 17.55 -10.51 -11.61
C LEU A 145 17.50 -9.39 -12.65
N THR A 146 17.77 -9.74 -13.90
CA THR A 146 17.65 -8.83 -15.04
C THR A 146 16.19 -8.39 -15.18
N PRO A 147 15.91 -7.09 -15.34
CA PRO A 147 14.56 -6.59 -15.49
C PRO A 147 13.90 -7.01 -16.82
N PRO A 148 12.56 -6.99 -16.88
CA PRO A 148 11.81 -7.27 -18.12
C PRO A 148 11.90 -6.14 -19.17
N ALA A 149 12.40 -4.96 -18.80
CA ALA A 149 12.60 -3.85 -19.73
C ALA A 149 13.93 -3.09 -19.45
N PRO A 150 14.64 -2.57 -20.48
CA PRO A 150 15.97 -1.99 -20.33
C PRO A 150 16.09 -0.80 -19.37
N MET A 151 15.01 -0.02 -19.22
CA MET A 151 14.98 1.22 -18.42
C MET A 151 14.74 0.99 -16.92
N LEU A 152 14.52 -0.26 -16.50
CA LEU A 152 14.19 -0.64 -15.14
C LEU A 152 15.45 -1.13 -14.40
N PRO A 153 15.52 -0.99 -13.07
CA PRO A 153 16.64 -1.51 -12.31
C PRO A 153 16.57 -3.05 -12.12
N PRO A 154 17.70 -3.72 -11.85
CA PRO A 154 17.69 -5.09 -11.34
C PRO A 154 16.87 -5.19 -10.04
N GLY A 155 16.25 -6.34 -9.79
CA GLY A 155 15.34 -6.48 -8.66
C GLY A 155 14.76 -7.88 -8.50
N PRO A 156 13.79 -8.05 -7.59
CA PRO A 156 13.08 -9.30 -7.33
C PRO A 156 12.06 -9.66 -8.43
N TRP A 157 12.48 -9.59 -9.70
CA TRP A 157 11.60 -9.77 -10.85
C TRP A 157 10.99 -11.17 -10.95
N GLY A 158 11.73 -12.20 -10.52
CA GLY A 158 11.20 -13.57 -10.43
C GLY A 158 10.08 -13.69 -9.40
N LEU A 159 10.20 -12.99 -8.27
CA LEU A 159 9.14 -12.97 -7.25
C LEU A 159 7.92 -12.21 -7.74
N LEU A 160 8.10 -11.08 -8.44
CA LEU A 160 6.98 -10.38 -9.09
C LEU A 160 6.30 -11.26 -10.15
N ALA A 161 7.07 -11.98 -10.97
CA ALA A 161 6.52 -12.90 -11.97
C ALA A 161 5.66 -14.01 -11.35
N GLU A 162 6.04 -14.55 -10.19
CA GLU A 162 5.22 -15.51 -9.45
C GLU A 162 3.91 -14.90 -8.94
N VAL A 163 3.91 -13.62 -8.53
CA VAL A 163 2.66 -12.91 -8.20
C VAL A 163 1.81 -12.71 -9.45
N GLU A 164 2.39 -12.20 -10.54
CA GLU A 164 1.68 -11.94 -11.80
C GLU A 164 1.03 -13.20 -12.40
N LYS A 165 1.63 -14.37 -12.19
CA LYS A 165 1.06 -15.66 -12.60
C LYS A 165 -0.26 -16.01 -11.87
N ARG A 166 -0.42 -15.54 -10.63
CA ARG A 166 -1.53 -15.91 -9.73
C ARG A 166 -2.60 -14.83 -9.67
N ASP A 167 -2.16 -13.58 -9.57
CA ASP A 167 -2.99 -12.40 -9.46
C ASP A 167 -2.34 -11.26 -10.28
N PRO A 168 -2.60 -11.23 -11.61
CA PRO A 168 -2.03 -10.23 -12.50
C PRO A 168 -2.33 -8.80 -12.04
N HIS A 169 -1.33 -7.93 -12.13
CA HIS A 169 -1.43 -6.53 -11.73
C HIS A 169 -1.76 -6.30 -10.24
N ASN A 170 -1.42 -7.25 -9.36
CA ASN A 170 -1.67 -7.14 -7.91
C ASN A 170 -1.09 -5.84 -7.33
N ARG A 171 -1.99 -5.00 -6.79
CA ARG A 171 -1.67 -3.69 -6.24
C ARG A 171 -0.56 -3.73 -5.18
N GLU A 172 -0.66 -4.64 -4.20
CA GLU A 172 0.31 -4.69 -3.10
C GLU A 172 1.71 -5.05 -3.63
N ALA A 173 1.80 -6.05 -4.51
CA ALA A 173 3.07 -6.51 -5.09
C ALA A 173 3.84 -5.37 -5.74
N HIS A 174 3.18 -4.57 -6.57
CA HIS A 174 3.81 -3.42 -7.23
C HIS A 174 4.21 -2.32 -6.25
N HIS A 175 3.45 -2.10 -5.17
CA HIS A 175 3.91 -1.21 -4.11
C HIS A 175 5.12 -1.75 -3.34
N ARG A 176 5.23 -3.07 -3.14
CA ARG A 176 6.42 -3.68 -2.51
C ARG A 176 7.64 -3.58 -3.42
N MET A 177 7.47 -3.80 -4.72
CA MET A 177 8.50 -3.53 -5.73
C MET A 177 8.93 -2.07 -5.70
N LEU A 178 7.99 -1.13 -5.65
CA LEU A 178 8.31 0.29 -5.56
C LEU A 178 9.09 0.63 -4.28
N GLN A 179 8.73 0.03 -3.13
CA GLN A 179 9.50 0.15 -1.88
C GLN A 179 10.92 -0.42 -2.01
N PHE A 180 11.08 -1.55 -2.71
CA PHE A 180 12.40 -2.09 -3.04
C PHE A 180 13.21 -1.11 -3.88
N VAL A 181 12.63 -0.55 -4.95
CA VAL A 181 13.30 0.44 -5.79
C VAL A 181 13.76 1.65 -4.97
N TYR A 182 12.93 2.16 -4.06
CA TYR A 182 13.30 3.28 -3.19
C TYR A 182 14.44 2.98 -2.22
N ALA A 183 14.58 1.73 -1.76
CA ALA A 183 15.57 1.31 -0.77
C ALA A 183 16.96 1.04 -1.38
N ARG A 184 17.08 1.05 -2.71
CA ARG A 184 18.36 0.84 -3.41
C ARG A 184 19.33 1.97 -3.08
N GLN A 185 20.50 1.61 -2.52
CA GLN A 185 21.56 2.58 -2.14
C GLN A 185 22.09 3.42 -3.32
N SER A 186 21.84 2.99 -4.56
CA SER A 186 22.32 3.60 -5.81
C SER A 186 21.21 4.09 -6.75
N GLY A 187 19.93 3.95 -6.38
CA GLY A 187 18.82 4.21 -7.31
C GLY A 187 18.42 5.68 -7.33
N PRO A 188 18.59 6.42 -8.43
CA PRO A 188 17.97 7.73 -8.57
C PRO A 188 16.45 7.59 -8.55
N LEU A 189 15.74 8.63 -8.12
CA LEU A 189 14.27 8.63 -8.12
C LEU A 189 13.70 8.38 -9.53
N SER A 190 14.47 8.64 -10.59
CA SER A 190 14.14 8.29 -11.97
C SER A 190 13.93 6.78 -12.18
N GLU A 191 14.59 5.89 -11.42
CA GLU A 191 14.29 4.45 -11.47
C GLU A 191 12.86 4.16 -11.01
N ALA A 192 12.40 4.84 -9.95
CA ALA A 192 11.04 4.70 -9.45
C ALA A 192 10.01 5.31 -10.40
N VAL A 193 10.33 6.43 -11.04
CA VAL A 193 9.52 7.04 -12.11
C VAL A 193 9.36 6.02 -13.25
N ASN A 194 10.46 5.52 -13.80
CA ASN A 194 10.45 4.51 -14.88
C ASN A 194 9.62 3.28 -14.49
N TYR A 195 9.81 2.75 -13.28
CA TYR A 195 9.06 1.61 -12.80
C TYR A 195 7.56 1.89 -12.70
N SER A 196 7.16 3.01 -12.09
CA SER A 196 5.75 3.35 -11.91
C SER A 196 5.02 3.55 -13.25
N HIS A 197 5.66 4.20 -14.23
CA HIS A 197 5.08 4.37 -15.56
C HIS A 197 5.05 3.06 -16.35
N TRP A 198 6.08 2.23 -16.24
CA TRP A 198 6.08 0.90 -16.86
C TRP A 198 4.92 0.04 -16.34
N ALA A 199 4.76 -0.05 -15.02
CA ALA A 199 3.68 -0.81 -14.39
C ALA A 199 2.29 -0.25 -14.75
N ALA A 200 2.12 1.08 -14.73
CA ALA A 200 0.86 1.71 -15.13
C ALA A 200 0.57 1.58 -16.65
N SER A 201 1.59 1.46 -17.50
CA SER A 201 1.43 1.33 -18.95
C SER A 201 0.96 -0.05 -19.39
N SER A 202 1.30 -1.11 -18.63
CA SER A 202 0.87 -2.47 -18.90
C SER A 202 -0.45 -2.83 -18.22
N ALA A 203 -0.91 -2.03 -17.26
CA ALA A 203 -2.10 -2.30 -16.48
C ALA A 203 -3.41 -2.05 -17.27
N PRO A 204 -4.44 -2.90 -17.13
CA PRO A 204 -5.73 -2.69 -17.75
C PRO A 204 -6.44 -1.47 -17.16
N VAL A 205 -7.45 -0.97 -17.88
CA VAL A 205 -8.39 0.03 -17.35
C VAL A 205 -9.08 -0.53 -16.10
N GLY A 206 -9.22 0.30 -15.07
CA GLY A 206 -9.76 -0.08 -13.76
C GLY A 206 -8.70 -0.59 -12.77
N SER A 207 -7.44 -0.80 -13.19
CA SER A 207 -6.38 -1.25 -12.28
C SER A 207 -5.84 -0.14 -11.38
N ALA A 208 -5.67 -0.43 -10.08
CA ALA A 208 -5.07 0.50 -9.12
C ALA A 208 -3.60 0.85 -9.44
N LEU A 209 -2.93 0.11 -10.34
CA LEU A 209 -1.55 0.43 -10.73
C LEU A 209 -1.42 1.79 -11.42
N HIS A 210 -2.49 2.33 -12.01
CA HIS A 210 -2.50 3.70 -12.56
C HIS A 210 -2.28 4.77 -11.48
N ALA A 211 -2.44 4.44 -10.19
CA ALA A 211 -2.13 5.34 -9.08
C ALA A 211 -0.64 5.38 -8.70
N LEU A 212 0.19 4.42 -9.15
CA LEU A 212 1.61 4.33 -8.74
C LEU A 212 2.43 5.61 -9.02
N PRO A 213 2.29 6.30 -10.17
CA PRO A 213 3.01 7.55 -10.42
C PRO A 213 2.73 8.63 -9.36
N LEU A 214 1.53 8.64 -8.78
CA LEU A 214 1.16 9.59 -7.73
C LEU A 214 1.99 9.38 -6.46
N TYR A 215 2.28 8.13 -6.11
CA TYR A 215 3.14 7.78 -4.97
C TYR A 215 4.58 8.24 -5.20
N VAL A 216 5.11 8.06 -6.42
CA VAL A 216 6.46 8.53 -6.78
C VAL A 216 6.57 10.04 -6.66
N ARG A 217 5.53 10.77 -7.06
CA ARG A 217 5.49 12.23 -6.93
C ARG A 217 5.47 12.69 -5.47
N VAL A 218 4.66 12.05 -4.64
CA VAL A 218 4.65 12.30 -3.19
C VAL A 218 6.01 12.01 -2.57
N GLU A 219 6.66 10.91 -2.97
CA GLU A 219 8.01 10.55 -2.51
C GLU A 219 9.07 11.57 -2.96
N ARG A 220 8.97 12.06 -4.21
CA ARG A 220 9.83 13.13 -4.72
C ARG A 220 9.79 14.35 -3.82
N TYR A 221 8.58 14.83 -3.60
CA TYR A 221 8.31 16.00 -2.78
C TYR A 221 8.89 15.82 -1.36
N ARG A 222 8.71 14.63 -0.76
CA ARG A 222 9.27 14.29 0.55
C ARG A 222 10.81 14.38 0.58
N ARG A 223 11.50 13.81 -0.42
CA ARG A 223 12.98 13.79 -0.48
C ARG A 223 13.58 15.19 -0.71
N GLU A 224 12.89 16.03 -1.47
CA GLU A 224 13.29 17.42 -1.76
C GLU A 224 13.00 18.39 -0.57
N ARG A 225 12.55 17.84 0.57
CA ARG A 225 12.26 18.54 1.85
C ARG A 225 11.34 19.76 1.72
N GLY A 226 10.43 19.76 0.75
CA GLY A 226 9.41 20.79 0.61
C GLY A 226 9.95 22.22 0.75
N HIS A 227 11.04 22.56 0.04
CA HIS A 227 11.59 23.92 0.05
C HIS A 227 10.43 24.92 -0.13
N GLU A 228 10.22 25.74 0.91
CA GLU A 228 9.03 26.52 1.30
C GLU A 228 8.45 27.50 0.24
N ARG A 229 8.88 27.46 -1.02
CA ARG A 229 8.47 28.44 -2.03
C ARG A 229 7.66 27.91 -3.21
N ALA A 230 7.27 26.63 -3.25
CA ALA A 230 6.60 26.12 -4.45
C ALA A 230 5.74 24.86 -4.28
N LEU A 231 5.01 24.70 -3.18
CA LEU A 231 3.99 23.64 -3.07
C LEU A 231 3.01 23.68 -4.26
N ASP A 232 2.65 24.87 -4.73
CA ASP A 232 1.78 25.04 -5.90
C ASP A 232 2.51 24.77 -7.23
N LEU A 233 3.79 25.10 -7.39
CA LEU A 233 4.48 24.89 -8.69
C LEU A 233 4.81 23.41 -8.97
N HIS A 234 4.99 22.57 -7.94
CA HIS A 234 5.29 21.14 -8.14
C HIS A 234 4.07 20.32 -8.61
N TRP A 235 2.87 20.71 -8.20
CA TRP A 235 1.62 20.04 -8.58
C TRP A 235 0.91 20.68 -9.77
N VAL A 236 1.27 21.93 -10.13
CA VAL A 236 0.84 22.60 -11.37
C VAL A 236 1.77 22.28 -12.55
N ALA A 237 2.90 21.60 -12.31
CA ALA A 237 3.74 21.06 -13.38
C ALA A 237 2.93 20.13 -14.31
N GLU A 238 3.09 20.29 -15.61
CA GLU A 238 2.26 19.63 -16.64
C GLU A 238 2.19 18.10 -16.46
N ASP A 239 3.32 17.47 -16.11
CA ASP A 239 3.38 16.03 -15.85
C ASP A 239 2.57 15.62 -14.60
N ALA A 240 2.49 16.46 -13.57
CA ALA A 240 1.71 16.18 -12.36
C ALA A 240 0.21 16.18 -12.66
N VAL A 241 -0.24 17.15 -13.47
CA VAL A 241 -1.61 17.23 -13.95
C VAL A 241 -1.94 16.00 -14.80
N ARG A 242 -1.03 15.61 -15.70
CA ARG A 242 -1.21 14.46 -16.59
C ARG A 242 -1.32 13.14 -15.83
N ASP A 243 -0.46 12.91 -14.83
CA ASP A 243 -0.53 11.70 -14.00
C ASP A 243 -1.81 11.63 -13.17
N ALA A 244 -2.22 12.74 -12.56
CA ALA A 244 -3.45 12.81 -11.78
C ALA A 244 -4.68 12.58 -12.66
N GLN A 245 -4.72 13.20 -13.85
CA GLN A 245 -5.80 13.01 -14.82
C GLN A 245 -5.84 11.58 -15.34
N ARG A 246 -4.68 10.97 -15.65
CA ARG A 246 -4.63 9.57 -16.08
C ARG A 246 -5.18 8.64 -14.99
N ALA A 247 -4.73 8.79 -13.75
CA ALA A 247 -5.23 7.96 -12.64
C ALA A 247 -6.75 8.14 -12.42
N LEU A 248 -7.29 9.34 -12.66
CA LEU A 248 -8.73 9.55 -12.68
C LEU A 248 -9.38 8.77 -13.83
N ASP A 249 -8.95 9.04 -15.06
CA ASP A 249 -9.61 8.59 -16.28
C ASP A 249 -9.44 7.09 -16.57
N THR A 250 -8.36 6.46 -16.10
CA THR A 250 -8.08 5.05 -16.41
C THR A 250 -8.28 4.12 -15.22
N TRP A 251 -8.40 4.65 -14.00
CA TRP A 251 -8.63 3.84 -12.79
C TRP A 251 -9.88 4.27 -12.04
N PHE A 252 -9.93 5.48 -11.49
CA PHE A 252 -11.02 5.89 -10.59
C PHE A 252 -12.41 5.82 -11.23
N LEU A 253 -12.53 6.20 -12.50
CA LEU A 253 -13.81 6.14 -13.23
C LEU A 253 -14.32 4.72 -13.49
N PHE A 254 -13.45 3.72 -13.36
CA PHE A 254 -13.71 2.34 -13.75
C PHE A 254 -13.56 1.33 -12.61
N CYS A 255 -13.19 1.76 -11.41
CA CYS A 255 -13.01 0.89 -10.25
C CYS A 255 -14.26 0.86 -9.34
N ALA A 256 -14.43 -0.24 -8.61
CA ALA A 256 -15.36 -0.30 -7.48
C ALA A 256 -14.78 0.54 -6.33
N THR A 257 -15.23 1.79 -6.22
CA THR A 257 -14.64 2.76 -5.29
C THR A 257 -14.77 2.39 -3.80
N ASP A 258 -15.75 1.56 -3.44
CA ASP A 258 -15.92 0.96 -2.11
C ASP A 258 -14.91 -0.18 -1.84
N GLU A 259 -14.35 -0.77 -2.88
CA GLU A 259 -13.30 -1.78 -2.79
C GLU A 259 -11.89 -1.17 -2.92
N ALA A 260 -11.79 0.02 -3.52
CA ALA A 260 -10.54 0.74 -3.71
C ALA A 260 -9.79 1.03 -2.40
N SER A 261 -8.46 1.02 -2.47
CA SER A 261 -7.64 1.36 -1.31
C SER A 261 -7.85 2.82 -0.92
N LEU A 262 -8.15 3.06 0.36
CA LEU A 262 -8.20 4.42 0.90
C LEU A 262 -6.90 5.19 0.68
N LEU A 263 -5.75 4.49 0.68
CA LEU A 263 -4.46 5.13 0.40
C LEU A 263 -4.43 5.67 -1.02
N ASP A 264 -4.87 4.89 -2.02
CA ASP A 264 -4.86 5.35 -3.41
C ASP A 264 -5.85 6.49 -3.63
N LEU A 265 -7.05 6.38 -3.05
CA LEU A 265 -8.06 7.45 -3.13
C LEU A 265 -7.54 8.75 -2.51
N ASN A 266 -6.85 8.67 -1.36
CA ASN A 266 -6.21 9.84 -0.75
C ASN A 266 -5.05 10.39 -1.61
N HIS A 267 -4.26 9.53 -2.27
CA HIS A 267 -3.22 9.98 -3.21
C HIS A 267 -3.80 10.67 -4.44
N LEU A 268 -4.90 10.15 -4.99
CA LEU A 268 -5.60 10.75 -6.11
C LEU A 268 -6.25 12.09 -5.74
N ALA A 269 -7.00 12.15 -4.63
CA ALA A 269 -7.59 13.38 -4.13
C ALA A 269 -6.52 14.46 -3.86
N HIS A 270 -5.40 14.07 -3.25
CA HIS A 270 -4.27 14.94 -3.00
C HIS A 270 -3.62 15.47 -4.28
N ALA A 271 -3.46 14.63 -5.30
CA ALA A 271 -2.89 14.99 -6.59
C ALA A 271 -3.81 15.94 -7.36
N LEU A 272 -5.11 15.61 -7.48
CA LEU A 272 -6.10 16.45 -8.16
C LEU A 272 -6.28 17.81 -7.46
N PHE A 273 -6.31 17.82 -6.12
CA PHE A 273 -6.33 19.06 -5.35
C PHE A 273 -5.07 19.92 -5.62
N GLY A 274 -3.90 19.30 -5.64
CA GLY A 274 -2.64 19.98 -5.98
C GLY A 274 -2.62 20.53 -7.41
N ALA A 275 -3.20 19.78 -8.35
CA ALA A 275 -3.34 20.16 -9.75
C ALA A 275 -4.48 21.17 -10.01
N LEU A 276 -5.12 21.70 -8.95
CA LEU A 276 -6.25 22.64 -9.00
C LEU A 276 -7.48 22.10 -9.75
N ARG A 277 -7.59 20.77 -9.88
CA ARG A 277 -8.73 20.07 -10.50
C ARG A 277 -9.81 19.81 -9.46
N PHE A 278 -10.37 20.89 -8.91
CA PHE A 278 -11.25 20.82 -7.74
C PHE A 278 -12.54 20.01 -7.98
N ALA A 279 -13.16 20.14 -9.15
CA ALA A 279 -14.36 19.37 -9.51
C ALA A 279 -14.09 17.86 -9.57
N ASP A 280 -12.95 17.46 -10.13
CA ASP A 280 -12.56 16.05 -10.18
C ASP A 280 -12.18 15.54 -8.78
N ALA A 281 -11.45 16.35 -8.01
CA ALA A 281 -11.11 16.03 -6.63
C ALA A 281 -12.36 15.87 -5.75
N ALA A 282 -13.42 16.67 -5.99
CA ALA A 282 -14.70 16.57 -5.28
C ALA A 282 -15.30 15.17 -5.39
N ARG A 283 -15.30 14.58 -6.60
CA ARG A 283 -15.80 13.22 -6.84
C ARG A 283 -15.03 12.18 -6.06
N VAL A 284 -13.70 12.31 -5.97
CA VAL A 284 -12.86 11.40 -5.17
C VAL A 284 -13.11 11.59 -3.67
N PHE A 285 -13.32 12.83 -3.22
CA PHE A 285 -13.71 13.13 -1.85
C PHE A 285 -15.09 12.57 -1.50
N GLU A 286 -16.06 12.59 -2.41
CA GLU A 286 -17.36 11.94 -2.22
C GLU A 286 -17.19 10.43 -2.05
N ALA A 287 -16.40 9.78 -2.92
CA ALA A 287 -16.10 8.35 -2.84
C ALA A 287 -15.39 7.96 -1.53
N LEU A 288 -14.44 8.78 -1.06
CA LEU A 288 -13.79 8.60 0.26
C LEU A 288 -14.80 8.62 1.42
N GLY A 289 -15.95 9.27 1.25
CA GLY A 289 -16.95 9.44 2.29
C GLY A 289 -16.34 10.03 3.57
N PRO A 290 -16.46 9.35 4.73
CA PRO A 290 -15.87 9.81 5.98
C PRO A 290 -14.37 9.50 6.13
N TYR A 291 -13.77 8.70 5.23
CA TYR A 291 -12.45 8.12 5.49
C TYR A 291 -11.29 9.02 5.07
N TYR A 292 -10.17 8.83 5.78
CA TYR A 292 -8.95 9.59 5.62
C TYR A 292 -7.71 8.73 5.91
N THR A 293 -6.58 9.05 5.28
CA THR A 293 -5.26 8.50 5.61
C THR A 293 -4.26 9.63 5.85
N THR A 294 -3.38 9.48 6.85
CA THR A 294 -2.37 10.51 7.19
C THR A 294 -1.49 10.91 6.00
N LEU A 295 -0.98 9.92 5.27
CA LEU A 295 -0.30 10.15 4.00
C LEU A 295 -1.32 10.11 2.86
N PRO A 296 -1.19 10.98 1.85
CA PRO A 296 -0.05 11.87 1.59
C PRO A 296 -0.12 13.25 2.28
N TRP A 297 -1.24 13.59 2.92
CA TRP A 297 -1.55 14.93 3.40
C TRP A 297 -0.53 15.50 4.39
N ALA A 298 0.08 14.65 5.23
CA ALA A 298 1.10 15.09 6.17
C ALA A 298 2.31 15.74 5.49
N TYR A 299 2.63 15.35 4.25
CA TYR A 299 3.73 15.98 3.52
C TYR A 299 3.40 17.39 3.03
N ARG A 300 2.13 17.83 3.04
CA ARG A 300 1.78 19.24 2.81
C ARG A 300 1.96 20.13 4.05
N THR A 301 2.57 19.61 5.11
CA THR A 301 2.78 20.33 6.38
C THR A 301 4.27 20.50 6.67
N ALA A 302 4.61 21.52 7.46
CA ALA A 302 5.97 21.74 7.96
C ALA A 302 6.41 20.65 8.96
N HIS A 303 5.46 19.96 9.59
CA HIS A 303 5.69 18.90 10.56
C HIS A 303 4.95 17.61 10.15
N PRO A 304 5.50 16.81 9.21
CA PRO A 304 4.84 15.61 8.71
C PRO A 304 4.54 14.52 9.75
N ASP A 305 5.16 14.60 10.94
CA ASP A 305 4.87 13.69 12.05
C ASP A 305 3.62 14.11 12.85
N ASP A 306 3.15 15.35 12.67
CA ASP A 306 1.93 15.87 13.31
C ASP A 306 0.69 15.46 12.51
N ARG A 307 -0.04 14.49 13.06
CA ARG A 307 -1.28 13.97 12.45
C ARG A 307 -2.41 14.98 12.44
N ALA A 308 -2.46 15.91 13.40
CA ALA A 308 -3.51 16.91 13.46
C ALA A 308 -3.38 17.90 12.30
N LEU A 309 -2.16 18.34 12.00
CA LEU A 309 -1.88 19.19 10.84
C LEU A 309 -2.24 18.50 9.53
N ALA A 310 -1.93 17.20 9.40
CA ALA A 310 -2.29 16.43 8.22
C ALA A 310 -3.82 16.34 8.04
N GLU A 311 -4.56 16.18 9.13
CA GLU A 311 -6.02 16.16 9.16
C GLU A 311 -6.61 17.53 8.78
N GLU A 312 -6.07 18.63 9.31
CA GLU A 312 -6.49 19.99 8.97
C GLU A 312 -6.32 20.30 7.47
N VAL A 313 -5.20 19.88 6.87
CA VAL A 313 -4.97 20.07 5.43
C VAL A 313 -5.99 19.28 4.62
N PHE A 314 -6.27 18.04 4.99
CA PHE A 314 -7.30 17.23 4.34
C PHE A 314 -8.69 17.86 4.44
N LEU A 315 -9.08 18.31 5.64
CA LEU A 315 -10.35 18.98 5.88
C LEU A 315 -10.50 20.24 5.03
N ARG A 316 -9.44 21.05 4.95
CA ARG A 316 -9.41 22.26 4.11
C ARG A 316 -9.55 21.92 2.63
N ALA A 317 -8.80 20.93 2.14
CA ALA A 317 -8.86 20.49 0.75
C ALA A 317 -10.24 19.95 0.39
N ARG A 318 -10.81 19.08 1.24
CA ARG A 318 -12.15 18.53 1.10
C ARG A 318 -13.20 19.64 1.06
N ALA A 319 -13.20 20.54 2.04
CA ALA A 319 -14.17 21.62 2.12
C ALA A 319 -14.12 22.51 0.87
N ARG A 320 -12.92 22.87 0.40
CA ARG A 320 -12.74 23.66 -0.82
C ARG A 320 -13.31 22.97 -2.06
N CYS A 321 -13.03 21.68 -2.25
CA CYS A 321 -13.51 20.94 -3.41
C CYS A 321 -15.03 20.72 -3.39
N LEU A 322 -15.64 20.48 -2.22
CA LEU A 322 -17.08 20.21 -2.11
C LEU A 322 -17.94 21.48 -2.03
N SER A 323 -17.33 22.65 -1.84
CA SER A 323 -18.04 23.94 -1.76
C SER A 323 -18.17 24.68 -3.09
N GLY A 324 -17.42 24.25 -4.11
CA GLY A 324 -17.42 24.85 -5.45
C GLY A 324 -18.24 24.02 -6.41
#